data_AF-A0A6F8VFU6-F1
#
_entry.id   AF-A0A6F8VFU6-F1
#
_cell.length_a   1.000
_cell.length_b   1.000
_cell.length_c   1.000
_cell.angle_alpha   90.00
_cell.angle_beta   90.00
_cell.angle_gamma   90.00
#
_symmetry.space_group_name_H-M   'P 1'
#
loop_
_entity.id
_entity.type
_entity.pdbx_description
1 polymer ?
#
loop_
_entity_poly.entity_id
_entity_poly.type
_entity_poly.pdbx_seq_one_letter_code
_entity_poly.pdbx_strand_id
1 'polypeptide(L)'
;MSAGSSLPYRLRPNKAVDRELFLSLLTRLAATLSLEKYHYVGLGGPFLEDFRLVHARLGISRMTCVESESEVHKRQIFNRPIASIECVHSTLENYLDNHELETPTIVWFDFTEPKGITAQIERFSQTVGVVPIGSLLRVTLNGNPESLGRPQSDEISVEIDGEASGDRTQKPTIHEWRLARFKNRLGALFPNNLPADGMTQKNYGQSLLRVLKLAVDKETLSFRDRRIVWALATHYKDGQAMVTAALVVCAPDDTSVERLVKEWEYHSTPENPHRLDLPALSTLERLTMESNDDVQGKLGFELPASDMGVDPFAVFKRFYRIYPHFSRVEL
;
A
#
# COMPACT_ATOMS: atom_id res chain seq x y z
N MET A 1 -16.66 14.00 4.40
CA MET A 1 -16.99 13.18 3.21
C MET A 1 -15.70 12.53 2.76
N SER A 2 -15.38 11.36 3.31
CA SER A 2 -14.15 10.63 2.97
C SER A 2 -14.25 10.18 1.50
N ALA A 3 -13.49 10.84 0.64
CA ALA A 3 -13.44 10.55 -0.79
C ALA A 3 -12.55 9.33 -1.05
N GLY A 4 -12.95 8.17 -0.52
CA GLY A 4 -12.48 6.88 -0.99
C GLY A 4 -13.48 6.35 -2.02
N SER A 5 -13.11 6.40 -3.30
CA SER A 5 -13.69 5.74 -4.49
C SER A 5 -15.17 5.28 -4.44
N SER A 6 -15.94 5.65 -5.47
CA SER A 6 -17.34 5.23 -5.74
C SER A 6 -17.61 3.71 -5.81
N LEU A 7 -16.58 2.86 -5.66
CA LEU A 7 -16.71 1.42 -5.60
C LEU A 7 -16.79 0.95 -4.14
N PRO A 8 -17.81 0.17 -3.75
CA PRO A 8 -17.85 -0.51 -2.46
C PRO A 8 -16.53 -1.21 -2.14
N TYR A 9 -16.07 -1.13 -0.88
CA TYR A 9 -14.80 -1.72 -0.41
C TYR A 9 -14.59 -3.18 -0.84
N ARG A 10 -15.69 -3.94 -0.91
CA ARG A 10 -15.72 -5.36 -1.29
C ARG A 10 -15.60 -5.60 -2.79
N LEU A 11 -15.61 -4.57 -3.63
CA LEU A 11 -15.53 -4.70 -5.10
C LEU A 11 -14.18 -4.22 -5.65
N ARG A 12 -13.19 -4.00 -4.77
CA ARG A 12 -11.84 -3.53 -5.10
C ARG A 12 -10.89 -4.73 -5.25
N PRO A 13 -10.77 -5.35 -6.45
CA PRO A 13 -9.99 -6.56 -6.63
C PRO A 13 -8.51 -6.35 -6.29
N ASN A 14 -7.94 -5.20 -6.65
CA ASN A 14 -6.51 -4.98 -6.42
C ASN A 14 -6.19 -4.76 -4.94
N LYS A 15 -7.02 -4.01 -4.20
CA LYS A 15 -6.93 -3.90 -2.73
C LYS A 15 -7.14 -5.25 -2.04
N ALA A 16 -8.01 -6.12 -2.56
CA ALA A 16 -8.20 -7.46 -2.01
C ALA A 16 -6.96 -8.35 -2.20
N VAL A 17 -6.34 -8.32 -3.39
CA VAL A 17 -5.07 -9.02 -3.65
C VAL A 17 -3.94 -8.47 -2.78
N ASP A 18 -3.81 -7.15 -2.65
CA ASP A 18 -2.85 -6.50 -1.75
C ASP A 18 -2.98 -6.99 -0.30
N ARG A 19 -4.23 -7.09 0.19
CA ARG A 19 -4.54 -7.61 1.52
C ARG A 19 -4.17 -9.07 1.68
N GLU A 20 -4.52 -9.93 0.72
CA GLU A 20 -4.14 -11.35 0.78
C GLU A 20 -2.63 -11.55 0.70
N LEU A 21 -1.91 -10.74 -0.07
CA LEU A 21 -0.44 -10.73 -0.05
C LEU A 21 0.08 -10.40 1.36
N PHE A 22 -0.49 -9.39 2.00
CA PHE A 22 -0.09 -9.05 3.37
C PHE A 22 -0.40 -10.15 4.37
N LEU A 23 -1.60 -10.75 4.34
CA LEU A 23 -1.97 -11.88 5.20
C LEU A 23 -1.08 -13.11 4.94
N SER A 24 -0.69 -13.34 3.68
CA SER A 24 0.25 -14.40 3.32
C SER A 24 1.65 -14.13 3.88
N LEU A 25 2.13 -12.88 3.84
CA LEU A 25 3.38 -12.49 4.49
C LEU A 25 3.32 -12.76 5.99
N LEU A 26 2.26 -12.33 6.67
CA LEU A 26 2.09 -12.57 8.10
C LEU A 26 2.06 -14.06 8.43
N THR A 27 1.32 -14.86 7.65
CA THR A 27 1.25 -16.32 7.82
C THR A 27 2.64 -16.95 7.70
N ARG A 28 3.46 -16.48 6.75
CA ARG A 28 4.82 -16.96 6.54
C ARG A 28 5.74 -16.64 7.72
N LEU A 29 5.55 -15.49 8.36
CA LEU A 29 6.35 -15.05 9.51
C LEU A 29 5.80 -15.57 10.86
N ALA A 30 4.58 -16.11 10.89
CA ALA A 30 3.84 -16.45 12.09
C ALA A 30 4.62 -17.30 13.09
N ALA A 31 5.18 -18.42 12.63
CA ALA A 31 5.90 -19.36 13.50
C ALA A 31 7.22 -18.78 14.02
N THR A 32 7.99 -18.13 13.15
CA THR A 32 9.30 -17.57 13.50
C THR A 32 9.18 -16.40 14.46
N LEU A 33 8.16 -15.58 14.31
CA LEU A 33 7.94 -14.40 15.13
C LEU A 33 6.97 -14.63 16.29
N SER A 34 6.29 -15.78 16.36
CA SER A 34 5.19 -16.03 17.31
C SER A 34 4.10 -14.95 17.23
N LEU A 35 3.63 -14.66 16.01
CA LEU A 35 2.73 -13.53 15.74
C LEU A 35 1.43 -13.58 16.54
N GLU A 36 0.96 -14.76 16.97
CA GLU A 36 -0.24 -14.91 17.80
C GLU A 36 -0.16 -14.13 19.13
N LYS A 37 1.06 -13.80 19.58
CA LYS A 37 1.33 -13.02 20.81
C LYS A 37 1.45 -11.51 20.56
N TYR A 38 1.37 -11.06 19.31
CA TYR A 38 1.61 -9.65 18.94
C TYR A 38 0.40 -8.79 19.32
N HIS A 39 0.65 -7.49 19.43
CA HIS A 39 -0.41 -6.49 19.40
C HIS A 39 -0.61 -6.05 17.94
N TYR A 40 -1.84 -6.10 17.43
CA TYR A 40 -2.17 -5.50 16.14
C TYR A 40 -2.80 -4.12 16.32
N VAL A 41 -2.17 -3.08 15.79
CA VAL A 41 -2.64 -1.69 15.82
C VAL A 41 -2.87 -1.21 14.39
N GLY A 42 -4.02 -0.59 14.12
CA GLY A 42 -4.26 -0.06 12.77
C GLY A 42 -5.58 0.69 12.62
N LEU A 43 -5.91 0.97 11.36
CA LEU A 43 -7.12 1.67 10.94
C LEU A 43 -8.05 0.65 10.26
N GLY A 44 -9.25 0.46 10.80
CA GLY A 44 -10.16 -0.62 10.36
C GLY A 44 -11.37 -0.19 9.54
N GLY A 45 -11.57 1.13 9.37
CA GLY A 45 -12.79 1.70 8.80
C GLY A 45 -14.05 1.25 9.57
N PRO A 46 -15.26 1.44 9.02
CA PRO A 46 -16.51 1.19 9.77
C PRO A 46 -16.82 -0.30 10.01
N PHE A 47 -16.13 -1.22 9.33
CA PHE A 47 -16.46 -2.65 9.32
C PHE A 47 -15.35 -3.56 9.87
N LEU A 48 -14.16 -3.03 10.18
CA LEU A 48 -13.07 -3.79 10.82
C LEU A 48 -12.68 -5.06 10.04
N GLU A 49 -12.78 -5.03 8.71
CA GLU A 49 -12.60 -6.23 7.87
C GLU A 49 -11.16 -6.75 7.94
N ASP A 50 -10.17 -5.85 7.90
CA ASP A 50 -8.76 -6.20 8.04
C ASP A 50 -8.47 -6.83 9.41
N PHE A 51 -9.07 -6.31 10.49
CA PHE A 51 -8.95 -6.86 11.83
C PHE A 51 -9.55 -8.28 11.90
N ARG A 52 -10.75 -8.47 11.34
CA ARG A 52 -11.40 -9.79 11.26
C ARG A 52 -10.51 -10.81 10.56
N LEU A 53 -9.91 -10.43 9.43
CA LEU A 53 -9.07 -11.31 8.62
C LEU A 53 -7.73 -11.64 9.30
N VAL A 54 -7.07 -10.64 9.90
CA VAL A 54 -5.82 -10.84 10.66
C VAL A 54 -6.05 -11.79 11.84
N HIS A 55 -7.10 -11.56 12.63
CA HIS A 55 -7.46 -12.45 13.74
C HIS A 55 -7.78 -13.86 13.26
N ALA A 56 -8.63 -14.01 12.24
CA ALA A 56 -9.03 -15.33 11.74
C ALA A 56 -7.85 -16.13 11.19
N ARG A 57 -6.84 -15.47 10.61
CA ARG A 57 -5.67 -16.14 10.01
C ARG A 57 -4.57 -16.44 11.02
N LEU A 58 -4.34 -15.56 12.00
CA LEU A 58 -3.16 -15.62 12.88
C LEU A 58 -3.48 -15.89 14.35
N GLY A 59 -4.75 -15.78 14.76
CA GLY A 59 -5.16 -15.93 16.16
C GLY A 59 -4.77 -14.77 17.07
N ILE A 60 -4.35 -13.62 16.53
CA ILE A 60 -3.98 -12.44 17.32
C ILE A 60 -5.18 -11.96 18.14
N SER A 61 -5.05 -11.97 19.47
CA SER A 61 -6.13 -11.58 20.37
C SER A 61 -6.07 -10.11 20.78
N ARG A 62 -4.88 -9.55 20.99
CA ARG A 62 -4.67 -8.14 21.37
C ARG A 62 -4.71 -7.25 20.13
N MET A 63 -5.80 -6.52 19.92
CA MET A 63 -5.98 -5.67 18.74
C MET A 63 -6.57 -4.31 19.11
N THR A 64 -6.00 -3.23 18.58
CA THR A 64 -6.53 -1.86 18.76
C THR A 64 -6.79 -1.20 17.41
N CYS A 65 -8.04 -0.85 17.16
CA CYS A 65 -8.46 -0.06 16.02
C CYS A 65 -8.61 1.40 16.45
N VAL A 66 -7.84 2.29 15.82
CA VAL A 66 -7.90 3.73 16.06
C VAL A 66 -8.73 4.37 14.95
N GLU A 67 -9.60 5.32 15.31
CA GLU A 67 -10.45 6.03 14.36
C GLU A 67 -10.67 7.46 14.84
N SER A 68 -10.53 8.44 13.95
CA SER A 68 -10.68 9.86 14.29
C SER A 68 -12.08 10.39 13.99
N GLU A 69 -12.80 9.80 13.03
CA GLU A 69 -14.16 10.18 12.67
C GLU A 69 -15.20 9.56 13.62
N SER A 70 -15.90 10.39 14.39
CA SER A 70 -16.85 9.95 15.42
C SER A 70 -17.95 9.01 14.90
N GLU A 71 -18.50 9.27 13.71
CA GLU A 71 -19.55 8.41 13.13
C GLU A 71 -19.00 7.07 12.65
N VAL A 72 -17.76 7.03 12.14
CA VAL A 72 -17.09 5.78 11.77
C VAL A 72 -16.77 4.97 13.04
N HIS A 73 -16.32 5.63 14.10
CA HIS A 73 -16.06 5.01 15.39
C HIS A 73 -17.32 4.37 16.01
N LYS A 74 -18.46 5.06 15.98
CA LYS A 74 -19.75 4.47 16.41
C LYS A 74 -20.10 3.20 15.61
N ARG A 75 -19.84 3.22 14.30
CA ARG A 75 -20.05 2.05 13.43
C ARG A 75 -19.05 0.93 13.71
N GLN A 76 -17.81 1.23 14.10
CA GLN A 76 -16.84 0.23 14.53
C GLN A 76 -17.31 -0.50 15.78
N ILE A 77 -17.80 0.23 16.80
CA ILE A 77 -18.33 -0.38 18.03
C ILE A 77 -19.48 -1.34 17.70
N PHE A 78 -20.39 -0.94 16.80
CA PHE A 78 -21.51 -1.77 16.36
C PHE A 78 -21.07 -3.00 15.54
N ASN A 79 -20.17 -2.80 14.56
CA ASN A 79 -19.73 -3.86 13.64
C ASN A 79 -18.57 -4.69 14.18
N ARG A 80 -18.17 -4.51 15.45
CA ARG A 80 -16.99 -5.14 16.03
C ARG A 80 -17.06 -6.67 15.89
N PRO A 81 -16.20 -7.28 15.06
CA PRO A 81 -16.33 -8.70 14.72
C PRO A 81 -15.83 -9.62 15.83
N ILE A 82 -14.93 -9.12 16.69
CA ILE A 82 -14.28 -9.88 17.76
C ILE A 82 -14.26 -9.00 19.01
N ALA A 83 -14.66 -9.57 20.14
CA ALA A 83 -14.80 -8.83 21.40
C ALA A 83 -13.48 -8.20 21.89
N SER A 84 -12.34 -8.82 21.57
CA SER A 84 -11.01 -8.36 21.98
C SER A 84 -10.47 -7.19 21.16
N ILE A 85 -11.17 -6.75 20.11
CA ILE A 85 -10.82 -5.52 19.41
C ILE A 85 -11.23 -4.33 20.27
N GLU A 86 -10.24 -3.56 20.68
CA GLU A 86 -10.43 -2.25 21.29
C GLU A 86 -10.62 -1.21 20.19
N CYS A 87 -11.75 -0.51 20.19
CA CYS A 87 -11.98 0.63 19.29
C CYS A 87 -11.71 1.92 20.07
N VAL A 88 -10.77 2.74 19.61
CA VAL A 88 -10.33 3.98 20.27
C VAL A 88 -10.66 5.17 19.38
N HIS A 89 -11.42 6.14 19.90
CA HIS A 89 -11.67 7.41 19.21
C HIS A 89 -10.49 8.36 19.41
N SER A 90 -9.54 8.34 18.47
CA SER A 90 -8.31 9.15 18.49
C SER A 90 -7.71 9.22 17.08
N THR A 91 -6.63 9.99 16.90
CA THR A 91 -5.77 9.82 15.72
C THR A 91 -4.74 8.72 16.00
N LEU A 92 -4.22 8.08 14.95
CA LEU A 92 -3.19 7.05 15.11
C LEU A 92 -1.91 7.66 15.70
N GLU A 93 -1.60 8.91 15.33
CA GLU A 93 -0.51 9.69 15.91
C GLU A 93 -0.69 9.84 17.41
N ASN A 94 -1.82 10.40 17.86
CA ASN A 94 -2.10 10.60 19.28
C ASN A 94 -2.12 9.28 20.05
N TYR A 95 -2.64 8.20 19.46
CA TYR A 95 -2.61 6.89 20.11
C TYR A 95 -1.17 6.43 20.36
N LEU A 96 -0.35 6.41 19.32
CA LEU A 96 1.05 5.96 19.40
C LEU A 96 1.93 6.88 20.27
N ASP A 97 1.64 8.19 20.36
CA ASP A 97 2.40 9.12 21.22
C ASP A 97 2.09 8.95 22.72
N ASN A 98 0.90 8.44 23.06
CA ASN A 98 0.44 8.31 24.44
C ASN A 98 0.46 6.87 24.96
N HIS A 99 0.88 5.89 24.15
CA HIS A 99 0.91 4.48 24.52
C HIS A 99 2.27 3.87 24.21
N GLU A 100 2.91 3.30 25.23
CA GLU A 100 4.14 2.55 25.05
C GLU A 100 3.85 1.17 24.45
N LEU A 101 4.61 0.81 23.41
CA LEU A 101 4.51 -0.49 22.76
C LEU A 101 5.50 -1.46 23.41
N GLU A 102 5.08 -2.13 24.48
CA GLU A 102 5.95 -3.02 25.26
C GLU A 102 6.24 -4.38 24.56
N THR A 103 5.32 -4.81 23.69
CA THR A 103 5.42 -6.09 22.96
C THR A 103 5.64 -5.84 21.48
N PRO A 104 6.34 -6.72 20.74
CA PRO A 104 6.38 -6.66 19.29
C PRO A 104 4.98 -6.49 18.70
N THR A 105 4.85 -5.49 17.83
CA THR A 105 3.57 -4.98 17.37
C THR A 105 3.52 -5.01 15.85
N ILE A 106 2.35 -5.37 15.30
CA ILE A 106 2.02 -5.12 13.90
C ILE A 106 1.30 -3.77 13.84
N VAL A 107 1.90 -2.78 13.20
CA VAL A 107 1.24 -1.47 12.99
C VAL A 107 0.93 -1.27 11.52
N TRP A 108 -0.34 -1.10 11.18
CA TRP A 108 -0.77 -0.76 9.81
C TRP A 108 -1.31 0.67 9.71
N PHE A 109 -0.49 1.53 9.13
CA PHE A 109 -0.79 2.90 8.72
C PHE A 109 -1.57 2.93 7.39
N ASP A 110 -2.88 2.63 7.40
CA ASP A 110 -3.74 2.70 6.18
C ASP A 110 -4.13 4.15 5.84
N PHE A 111 -3.14 4.99 5.49
CA PHE A 111 -3.39 6.40 5.15
C PHE A 111 -4.03 6.52 3.76
N THR A 112 -5.31 6.89 3.76
CA THR A 112 -6.07 7.09 2.51
C THR A 112 -6.12 8.56 2.07
N GLU A 113 -5.91 9.51 2.98
CA GLU A 113 -5.99 10.93 2.67
C GLU A 113 -4.80 11.38 1.79
N PRO A 114 -5.05 12.04 0.63
CA PRO A 114 -3.98 12.57 -0.23
C PRO A 114 -3.15 13.69 0.40
N LYS A 115 -3.70 14.35 1.42
CA LYS A 115 -3.04 15.45 2.13
C LYS A 115 -2.11 14.88 3.19
N GLY A 116 -1.04 15.62 3.50
CA GLY A 116 -0.14 15.25 4.60
C GLY A 116 0.86 14.14 4.28
N ILE A 117 1.13 13.84 3.00
CA ILE A 117 2.06 12.78 2.59
C ILE A 117 3.44 12.84 3.29
N THR A 118 3.97 14.06 3.51
CA THR A 118 5.24 14.27 4.23
C THR A 118 5.12 13.80 5.68
N ALA A 119 4.11 14.28 6.40
CA ALA A 119 3.87 13.90 7.80
C ALA A 119 3.56 12.40 7.95
N GLN A 120 2.84 11.81 7.00
CA GLN A 120 2.56 10.37 6.97
C GLN A 120 3.84 9.54 6.83
N ILE A 121 4.74 9.94 5.92
CA ILE A 121 6.03 9.29 5.72
C ILE A 121 6.94 9.47 6.95
N GLU A 122 7.01 10.69 7.50
CA GLU A 122 7.80 10.99 8.71
C GLU A 122 7.30 10.20 9.91
N ARG A 123 5.98 10.11 10.10
CA ARG A 123 5.39 9.32 11.18
C ARG A 123 5.73 7.84 11.05
N PHE A 124 5.59 7.29 9.84
CA PHE A 124 5.96 5.90 9.58
C PHE A 124 7.45 5.66 9.84
N SER A 125 8.33 6.54 9.36
CA SER A 125 9.78 6.39 9.57
C SER A 125 10.13 6.48 11.05
N GLN A 126 9.66 7.50 11.78
CA GLN A 126 9.91 7.64 13.23
C GLN A 126 9.45 6.41 14.02
N THR A 127 8.34 5.79 13.61
CA THR A 127 7.81 4.58 14.28
C THR A 127 8.82 3.43 14.26
N VAL A 128 9.65 3.32 13.21
CA VAL A 128 10.72 2.32 13.11
C VAL A 128 11.71 2.40 14.27
N GLY A 129 11.98 3.61 14.78
CA GLY A 129 12.93 3.85 15.87
C GLY A 129 12.39 3.55 17.27
N VAL A 130 11.07 3.51 17.44
CA VAL A 130 10.44 3.42 18.77
C VAL A 130 9.76 2.07 19.02
N VAL A 131 9.43 1.30 17.98
CA VAL A 131 8.81 -0.02 18.17
C VAL A 131 9.82 -1.05 18.68
N PRO A 132 9.37 -2.08 19.42
CA PRO A 132 10.22 -3.21 19.79
C PRO A 132 10.77 -3.95 18.57
N ILE A 133 11.98 -4.49 18.72
CA ILE A 133 12.55 -5.42 17.73
C ILE A 133 11.60 -6.62 17.53
N GLY A 134 11.44 -7.05 16.29
CA GLY A 134 10.46 -8.04 15.84
C GLY A 134 9.17 -7.43 15.30
N SER A 135 8.92 -6.13 15.56
CA SER A 135 7.71 -5.46 15.09
C SER A 135 7.65 -5.37 13.57
N LEU A 136 6.43 -5.46 13.03
CA LEU A 136 6.14 -5.35 11.62
C LEU A 136 5.36 -4.07 11.37
N LEU A 137 5.83 -3.23 10.47
CA LEU A 137 5.15 -1.99 10.09
C LEU A 137 4.70 -2.08 8.65
N ARG A 138 3.45 -1.70 8.38
CA ARG A 138 2.88 -1.56 7.05
C ARG A 138 2.31 -0.17 6.87
N VAL A 139 2.57 0.45 5.73
CA VAL A 139 1.95 1.72 5.34
C VAL A 139 1.19 1.56 4.04
N THR A 140 0.10 2.28 3.90
CA THR A 140 -0.60 2.53 2.65
C THR A 140 -0.63 4.04 2.45
N LEU A 141 -0.24 4.50 1.27
CA LEU A 141 -0.18 5.92 0.91
C LEU A 141 -0.92 6.15 -0.40
N ASN A 142 -1.42 7.37 -0.55
CA ASN A 142 -2.06 7.83 -1.76
C ASN A 142 -1.06 7.93 -2.92
N GLY A 143 -1.21 7.05 -3.91
CA GLY A 143 -0.36 6.95 -5.09
C GLY A 143 -0.88 7.71 -6.31
N ASN A 144 -1.88 8.59 -6.16
CA ASN A 144 -2.44 9.34 -7.30
C ASN A 144 -1.70 10.67 -7.51
N PRO A 145 -1.02 10.91 -8.65
CA PRO A 145 -0.29 12.15 -8.91
C PRO A 145 -1.19 13.39 -8.99
N GLU A 146 -2.49 13.25 -9.21
CA GLU A 146 -3.44 14.37 -9.12
C GLU A 146 -3.52 14.98 -7.72
N SER A 147 -3.12 14.24 -6.68
CA SER A 147 -3.02 14.76 -5.31
C SER A 147 -2.04 15.94 -5.18
N LEU A 148 -1.10 16.11 -6.11
CA LEU A 148 -0.15 17.23 -6.17
C LEU A 148 -0.81 18.53 -6.65
N GLY A 149 -1.99 18.43 -7.25
CA GLY A 149 -2.80 19.54 -7.76
C GLY A 149 -3.12 19.40 -9.25
N ARG A 150 -4.00 20.30 -9.70
CA ARG A 150 -4.36 20.48 -11.11
C ARG A 150 -3.99 21.92 -11.49
N PRO A 151 -3.00 22.13 -12.37
CA PRO A 151 -2.65 23.47 -12.85
C PRO A 151 -3.80 24.06 -13.67
N GLN A 152 -3.85 25.39 -13.80
CA GLN A 152 -4.72 26.03 -14.79
C GLN A 152 -4.17 25.77 -16.20
N SER A 153 -5.04 25.80 -17.22
CA SER A 153 -4.65 25.45 -18.60
C SER A 153 -3.61 26.39 -19.19
N ASP A 154 -3.51 27.62 -18.70
CA ASP A 154 -2.54 28.63 -19.11
C ASP A 154 -1.19 28.52 -18.39
N GLU A 155 -1.08 27.73 -17.32
CA GLU A 155 0.14 27.53 -16.52
C GLU A 155 1.07 26.43 -17.07
N ILE A 156 0.58 25.59 -17.98
CA ILE A 156 1.32 24.44 -18.52
C ILE A 156 1.34 24.42 -20.04
N SER A 157 2.38 23.81 -20.59
CA SER A 157 2.41 23.42 -22.00
C SER A 157 1.75 22.06 -22.19
N VAL A 158 1.16 21.86 -23.37
CA VAL A 158 0.52 20.60 -23.77
C VAL A 158 1.48 19.86 -24.72
N GLU A 159 1.67 18.57 -24.47
CA GLU A 159 2.40 17.65 -25.35
C GLU A 159 1.43 16.51 -25.74
N ILE A 160 1.21 16.31 -27.03
CA ILE A 160 0.38 15.22 -27.59
C ILE A 160 1.23 14.50 -28.63
N ASP A 161 1.37 13.18 -28.51
CA ASP A 161 2.08 12.32 -29.47
C ASP A 161 3.51 12.79 -29.83
N GLY A 162 4.21 13.40 -28.87
CA GLY A 162 5.57 13.90 -29.05
C GLY A 162 5.66 15.30 -29.68
N GLU A 163 4.54 15.90 -30.06
CA GLU A 163 4.47 17.30 -30.49
C GLU A 163 4.16 18.21 -29.30
N ALA A 164 5.06 19.16 -29.05
CA ALA A 164 4.91 20.14 -27.98
C ALA A 164 4.25 21.42 -28.51
N SER A 165 3.37 22.01 -27.70
CA SER A 165 2.84 23.35 -27.93
C SER A 165 3.98 24.37 -28.10
N GLY A 166 3.78 25.39 -28.94
CA GLY A 166 4.78 26.43 -29.23
C GLY A 166 5.26 27.20 -27.99
N ASP A 167 4.50 27.16 -26.88
CA ASP A 167 4.83 27.77 -25.60
C ASP A 167 5.63 26.85 -24.64
N ARG A 168 6.04 25.65 -25.06
CA ARG A 168 6.87 24.72 -24.28
C ARG A 168 8.17 25.32 -23.77
N THR A 169 8.76 26.24 -24.52
CA THR A 169 9.98 26.97 -24.13
C THR A 169 9.75 27.90 -22.93
N GLN A 170 8.50 28.24 -22.63
CA GLN A 170 8.11 29.18 -21.57
C GLN A 170 7.35 28.50 -20.43
N LYS A 171 6.69 27.36 -20.68
CA LYS A 171 5.82 26.68 -19.69
C LYS A 171 6.21 25.23 -19.43
N PRO A 172 6.18 24.78 -18.16
CA PRO A 172 6.47 23.41 -17.81
C PRO A 172 5.39 22.46 -18.32
N THR A 173 5.73 21.18 -18.50
CA THR A 173 4.69 20.13 -18.65
C THR A 173 3.96 19.92 -17.34
N ILE A 174 2.80 19.24 -17.39
CA ILE A 174 2.07 18.84 -16.17
C ILE A 174 2.94 18.02 -15.21
N HIS A 175 3.85 17.20 -15.73
CA HIS A 175 4.74 16.35 -14.94
C HIS A 175 5.86 17.14 -14.27
N GLU A 176 6.44 18.12 -14.95
CA GLU A 176 7.43 19.04 -14.38
C GLU A 176 6.80 19.94 -13.30
N TRP A 177 5.59 20.45 -13.56
CA TRP A 177 4.83 21.23 -12.58
C TRP A 177 4.54 20.40 -11.32
N ARG A 178 4.09 19.14 -11.49
CA ARG A 178 3.86 18.20 -10.38
C ARG A 178 5.15 17.87 -9.63
N LEU A 179 6.27 17.71 -10.32
CA LEU A 179 7.56 17.42 -9.70
C LEU A 179 8.00 18.57 -8.79
N ALA A 180 7.86 19.82 -9.24
CA ALA A 180 8.15 21.00 -8.43
C ALA A 180 7.27 21.07 -7.18
N ARG A 181 5.97 20.80 -7.32
CA ARG A 181 5.02 20.70 -6.19
C ARG A 181 5.40 19.60 -5.21
N PHE A 182 5.79 18.43 -5.73
CA PHE A 182 6.21 17.31 -4.91
C PHE A 182 7.49 17.63 -4.13
N LYS A 183 8.47 18.24 -4.77
CA LYS A 183 9.69 18.75 -4.13
C LYS A 183 9.38 19.74 -3.02
N ASN A 184 8.50 20.71 -3.27
CA ASN A 184 8.10 21.69 -2.27
C ASN A 184 7.40 21.06 -1.07
N ARG A 185 6.55 20.05 -1.29
CA ARG A 185 5.88 19.32 -0.20
C ARG A 185 6.84 18.51 0.66
N LEU A 186 7.79 17.82 0.03
CA LEU A 186 8.71 16.92 0.74
C LEU A 186 9.89 17.63 1.39
N GLY A 187 10.27 18.81 0.92
CA GLY A 187 11.42 19.55 1.45
C GLY A 187 12.70 18.68 1.47
N ALA A 188 13.26 18.47 2.65
CA ALA A 188 14.50 17.71 2.86
C ALA A 188 14.38 16.19 2.60
N LEU A 189 13.16 15.66 2.47
CA LEU A 189 12.90 14.27 2.12
C LEU A 189 12.90 14.01 0.61
N PHE A 190 12.98 15.04 -0.23
CA PHE A 190 12.96 14.87 -1.67
C PHE A 190 14.20 14.11 -2.17
N PRO A 191 14.04 13.00 -2.92
CA PRO A 191 15.16 12.21 -3.42
C PRO A 191 15.88 12.92 -4.58
N ASN A 192 17.20 12.76 -4.62
CA ASN A 192 18.01 13.28 -5.72
C ASN A 192 17.65 12.61 -7.04
N ASN A 193 17.72 13.37 -8.14
CA ASN A 193 17.54 12.87 -9.52
C ASN A 193 16.20 12.15 -9.74
N LEU A 194 15.10 12.70 -9.22
CA LEU A 194 13.76 12.23 -9.59
C LEU A 194 13.31 12.95 -10.87
N PRO A 195 13.08 12.26 -11.99
CA PRO A 195 12.69 12.89 -13.24
C PRO A 195 11.20 13.26 -13.24
N ALA A 196 10.80 14.14 -14.17
CA ALA A 196 9.39 14.51 -14.36
C ALA A 196 8.51 13.30 -14.68
N ASP A 197 9.01 12.34 -15.46
CA ASP A 197 8.31 11.06 -15.74
C ASP A 197 7.94 10.27 -14.48
N GLY A 198 8.64 10.51 -13.36
CA GLY A 198 8.26 9.98 -12.06
C GLY A 198 6.88 10.44 -11.57
N MET A 199 6.29 11.48 -12.15
CA MET A 199 4.99 12.05 -11.78
C MET A 199 3.84 11.59 -12.70
N THR A 200 4.05 10.59 -13.55
CA THR A 200 3.00 9.93 -14.32
C THR A 200 2.13 9.04 -13.43
N GLN A 201 0.92 8.67 -13.89
CA GLN A 201 0.08 7.69 -13.18
C GLN A 201 0.83 6.37 -12.95
N LYS A 202 1.59 5.96 -13.97
CA LYS A 202 2.42 4.75 -13.94
C LYS A 202 3.54 4.79 -12.88
N ASN A 203 4.22 5.92 -12.71
CA ASN A 203 5.48 5.98 -11.96
C ASN A 203 5.40 6.75 -10.63
N TYR A 204 4.31 7.47 -10.35
CA TYR A 204 4.20 8.24 -9.10
C TYR A 204 4.24 7.39 -7.84
N GLY A 205 3.61 6.22 -7.85
CA GLY A 205 3.74 5.26 -6.75
C GLY A 205 5.20 4.87 -6.46
N GLN A 206 6.00 4.62 -7.50
CA GLN A 206 7.43 4.32 -7.38
C GLN A 206 8.20 5.48 -6.77
N SER A 207 7.90 6.70 -7.21
CA SER A 207 8.48 7.93 -6.66
C SER A 207 8.21 8.07 -5.17
N LEU A 208 6.98 7.78 -4.72
CA LEU A 208 6.61 7.81 -3.30
C LEU A 208 7.33 6.74 -2.48
N LEU A 209 7.40 5.50 -2.99
CA LEU A 209 8.11 4.41 -2.32
C LEU A 209 9.61 4.70 -2.16
N ARG A 210 10.22 5.39 -3.14
CA ARG A 210 11.61 5.86 -3.03
C ARG A 210 11.80 6.89 -1.91
N VAL A 211 10.85 7.81 -1.74
CA VAL A 211 10.86 8.80 -0.65
C VAL A 211 10.68 8.10 0.70
N LEU A 212 9.72 7.19 0.79
CA LEU A 212 9.45 6.40 2.00
C LEU A 212 10.70 5.63 2.43
N LYS A 213 11.34 4.92 1.50
CA LYS A 213 12.58 4.19 1.78
C LYS A 213 13.68 5.14 2.26
N LEU A 214 13.87 6.28 1.59
CA LEU A 214 14.88 7.25 1.99
C LEU A 214 14.64 7.77 3.42
N ALA A 215 13.39 8.04 3.79
CA ALA A 215 13.04 8.47 5.14
C ALA A 215 13.34 7.40 6.19
N VAL A 216 12.93 6.15 5.92
CA VAL A 216 13.21 4.99 6.80
C VAL A 216 14.71 4.72 6.92
N ASP A 217 15.46 4.75 5.81
CA ASP A 217 16.90 4.53 5.83
C ASP A 217 17.61 5.61 6.66
N LYS A 218 17.24 6.89 6.49
CA LYS A 218 17.77 8.01 7.29
C LYS A 218 17.45 7.85 8.77
N GLU A 219 16.22 7.48 9.11
CA GLU A 219 15.82 7.26 10.51
C GLU A 219 16.63 6.12 11.13
N THR A 220 16.80 5.02 10.40
CA THR A 220 17.51 3.83 10.89
C THR A 220 18.98 4.12 11.22
N LEU A 221 19.63 5.10 10.56
CA LEU A 221 21.01 5.50 10.88
C LEU A 221 21.19 6.00 12.31
N SER A 222 20.12 6.48 12.96
CA SER A 222 20.12 6.91 14.36
C SER A 222 20.15 5.74 15.35
N PHE A 223 19.95 4.50 14.89
CA PHE A 223 19.80 3.31 15.73
C PHE A 223 20.81 2.23 15.36
N ARG A 224 21.58 1.73 16.35
CA ARG A 224 22.58 0.66 16.14
C ARG A 224 22.07 -0.73 16.49
N ASP A 225 20.97 -0.80 17.22
CA ASP A 225 20.35 -2.02 17.75
C ASP A 225 19.37 -2.67 16.77
N ARG A 226 19.17 -2.10 15.59
CA ARG A 226 18.18 -2.57 14.64
C ARG A 226 18.59 -2.40 13.19
N ARG A 227 17.98 -3.21 12.33
CA ARG A 227 18.05 -3.12 10.87
C ARG A 227 16.67 -3.33 10.28
N ILE A 228 16.49 -2.90 9.04
CA ILE A 228 15.21 -2.96 8.33
C ILE A 228 15.22 -4.03 7.27
N VAL A 229 14.22 -4.91 7.33
CA VAL A 229 13.95 -5.90 6.29
C VAL A 229 12.65 -5.53 5.59
N TRP A 230 12.75 -5.00 4.37
CA TRP A 230 11.58 -4.80 3.50
C TRP A 230 11.06 -6.14 2.99
N ALA A 231 9.77 -6.39 3.16
CA ALA A 231 9.16 -7.69 2.94
C ALA A 231 8.14 -7.70 1.79
N LEU A 232 7.41 -6.60 1.59
CA LEU A 232 6.38 -6.49 0.57
C LEU A 232 6.18 -5.02 0.21
N ALA A 233 6.14 -4.69 -1.07
CA ALA A 233 5.70 -3.39 -1.55
C ALA A 233 4.77 -3.59 -2.75
N THR A 234 3.69 -2.80 -2.80
CA THR A 234 2.69 -2.90 -3.88
C THR A 234 2.33 -1.52 -4.40
N HIS A 235 1.93 -1.46 -5.66
CA HIS A 235 1.35 -0.29 -6.31
C HIS A 235 0.11 -0.75 -7.05
N TYR A 236 -1.06 -0.25 -6.65
CA TYR A 236 -2.33 -0.76 -7.14
C TYR A 236 -3.34 0.35 -7.41
N LYS A 237 -4.34 0.09 -8.25
CA LYS A 237 -5.39 1.06 -8.58
C LYS A 237 -6.77 0.40 -8.58
N ASP A 238 -7.68 0.90 -7.75
CA ASP A 238 -9.11 0.60 -7.82
C ASP A 238 -9.86 1.93 -7.90
N GLY A 239 -9.81 2.56 -9.07
CA GLY A 239 -10.18 3.96 -9.27
C GLY A 239 -9.08 4.93 -8.81
N GLN A 240 -8.62 4.81 -7.57
CA GLN A 240 -7.52 5.60 -7.03
C GLN A 240 -6.25 4.77 -6.87
N ALA A 241 -5.13 5.28 -7.38
CA ALA A 241 -3.82 4.65 -7.21
C ALA A 241 -3.33 4.78 -5.77
N MET A 242 -2.81 3.69 -5.23
CA MET A 242 -2.31 3.56 -3.85
C MET A 242 -1.00 2.77 -3.87
N VAL A 243 -0.08 3.10 -2.97
CA VAL A 243 1.10 2.28 -2.72
C VAL A 243 1.10 1.73 -1.31
N THR A 244 1.66 0.54 -1.15
CA THR A 244 1.92 -0.03 0.18
C THR A 244 3.36 -0.46 0.31
N ALA A 245 3.86 -0.46 1.54
CA ALA A 245 5.13 -1.09 1.88
C ALA A 245 5.05 -1.67 3.29
N ALA A 246 5.62 -2.85 3.47
CA ALA A 246 5.75 -3.54 4.74
C ALA A 246 7.20 -3.87 5.03
N LEU A 247 7.62 -3.63 6.27
CA LEU A 247 8.94 -3.92 6.78
C LEU A 247 8.87 -4.62 8.14
N VAL A 248 9.94 -5.31 8.50
CA VAL A 248 10.17 -5.84 9.84
C VAL A 248 11.40 -5.15 10.42
N VAL A 249 11.30 -4.72 11.68
CA VAL A 249 12.42 -4.18 12.45
C VAL A 249 13.13 -5.35 13.12
N CYS A 250 14.33 -5.70 12.67
CA CYS A 250 15.06 -6.87 13.15
C CYS A 250 16.28 -6.45 13.98
N ALA A 251 16.75 -7.33 14.87
CA ALA A 251 18.08 -7.19 15.46
C ALA A 251 19.15 -7.26 14.35
N PRO A 252 20.34 -6.64 14.53
CA PRO A 252 21.34 -6.55 13.48
C PRO A 252 21.84 -7.93 13.02
N ASP A 253 21.97 -8.86 13.96
CA ASP A 253 22.50 -10.21 13.71
C ASP A 253 21.42 -11.24 13.32
N ASP A 254 20.14 -10.89 13.46
CA ASP A 254 19.04 -11.80 13.11
C ASP A 254 18.74 -11.74 11.61
N THR A 255 19.05 -12.84 10.92
CA THR A 255 18.82 -13.04 9.48
C THR A 255 17.61 -13.93 9.15
N SER A 256 16.90 -14.43 10.16
CA SER A 256 15.81 -15.39 10.01
C SER A 256 14.68 -14.83 9.14
N VAL A 257 14.20 -13.64 9.46
CA VAL A 257 13.13 -12.94 8.72
C VAL A 257 13.56 -12.67 7.29
N GLU A 258 14.77 -12.17 7.08
CA GLU A 258 15.28 -11.84 5.75
C GLU A 258 15.36 -13.07 4.84
N ARG A 259 15.81 -14.21 5.36
CA ARG A 259 15.83 -15.48 4.63
C ARG A 259 14.42 -15.90 4.23
N LEU A 260 13.49 -15.89 5.19
CA LEU A 260 12.10 -16.28 4.94
C LEU A 260 11.46 -15.41 3.88
N VAL A 261 11.61 -14.09 3.95
CA VAL A 261 10.98 -13.21 2.96
C VAL A 261 11.64 -13.35 1.59
N LYS A 262 12.98 -13.47 1.48
CA LYS A 262 13.66 -13.63 0.18
C LYS A 262 13.30 -14.92 -0.55
N GLU A 263 12.97 -15.98 0.18
CA GLU A 263 12.50 -17.25 -0.40
C GLU A 263 11.01 -17.23 -0.81
N TRP A 264 10.29 -16.14 -0.51
CA TRP A 264 8.88 -16.02 -0.84
C TRP A 264 8.67 -15.46 -2.25
N GLU A 265 7.82 -16.13 -3.05
CA GLU A 265 7.56 -15.74 -4.45
C GLU A 265 7.00 -14.31 -4.62
N TYR A 266 6.35 -13.77 -3.58
CA TYR A 266 5.79 -12.42 -3.57
C TYR A 266 6.67 -11.42 -2.80
N HIS A 267 7.92 -11.75 -2.49
CA HIS A 267 8.88 -10.76 -2.01
C HIS A 267 8.96 -9.59 -2.98
N SER A 268 8.93 -8.38 -2.42
CA SER A 268 9.12 -7.14 -3.14
C SER A 268 9.61 -6.07 -2.18
N THR A 269 10.30 -5.09 -2.73
CA THR A 269 10.87 -3.97 -1.97
C THR A 269 10.34 -2.66 -2.54
N PRO A 270 10.47 -1.52 -1.82
CA PRO A 270 10.08 -0.22 -2.34
C PRO A 270 10.65 0.13 -3.72
N GLU A 271 11.82 -0.41 -4.08
CA GLU A 271 12.45 -0.25 -5.39
C GLU A 271 11.80 -1.07 -6.50
N ASN A 272 11.22 -2.22 -6.16
CA ASN A 272 10.59 -3.14 -7.11
C ASN A 272 9.23 -3.63 -6.56
N PRO A 273 8.23 -2.74 -6.42
CA PRO A 273 6.92 -3.10 -5.91
C PRO A 273 6.15 -3.95 -6.93
N HIS A 274 5.30 -4.84 -6.43
CA HIS A 274 4.33 -5.52 -7.28
C HIS A 274 3.31 -4.50 -7.79
N ARG A 275 3.11 -4.46 -9.11
CA ARG A 275 2.02 -3.70 -9.72
C ARG A 275 0.77 -4.58 -9.75
N LEU A 276 -0.19 -4.27 -8.89
CA LEU A 276 -1.47 -4.99 -8.80
C LEU A 276 -2.50 -4.21 -9.58
N ASP A 277 -2.70 -4.65 -10.81
CA ASP A 277 -3.62 -4.04 -11.73
C ASP A 277 -4.21 -5.14 -12.61
N LEU A 278 -5.11 -5.86 -11.96
CA LEU A 278 -5.77 -7.01 -12.51
C LEU A 278 -6.86 -6.57 -13.49
N PRO A 279 -6.98 -7.26 -14.65
CA PRO A 279 -8.03 -6.95 -15.60
C PRO A 279 -9.41 -7.19 -14.97
N ALA A 280 -10.39 -6.42 -15.43
CA ALA A 280 -11.79 -6.74 -15.18
C ALA A 280 -12.16 -7.97 -16.01
N LEU A 281 -12.50 -9.07 -15.33
CA LEU A 281 -12.84 -10.34 -15.95
C LEU A 281 -14.19 -10.81 -15.44
N SER A 282 -15.02 -11.32 -16.35
CA SER A 282 -16.13 -12.20 -16.01
C SER A 282 -15.62 -13.53 -15.45
N THR A 283 -16.51 -14.27 -14.81
CA THR A 283 -16.20 -15.60 -14.27
C THR A 283 -15.68 -16.55 -15.34
N LEU A 284 -16.28 -16.54 -16.55
CA LEU A 284 -15.88 -17.45 -17.62
C LEU A 284 -14.52 -17.06 -18.22
N GLU A 285 -14.27 -15.76 -18.42
CA GLU A 285 -12.96 -15.28 -18.87
C GLU A 285 -11.88 -15.70 -17.87
N ARG A 286 -12.11 -15.48 -16.57
CA ARG A 286 -11.19 -15.91 -15.50
C ARG A 286 -10.91 -17.41 -15.56
N LEU A 287 -11.95 -18.26 -15.58
CA LEU A 287 -11.78 -19.72 -15.65
C LEU A 287 -11.02 -20.13 -16.91
N THR A 288 -11.26 -19.44 -18.03
CA THR A 288 -10.52 -19.67 -19.28
C THR A 288 -9.04 -19.33 -19.10
N MET A 289 -8.72 -18.20 -18.46
CA MET A 289 -7.34 -17.79 -18.16
C MET A 289 -6.64 -18.75 -17.17
N GLU A 290 -7.37 -19.40 -16.27
CA GLU A 290 -6.83 -20.36 -15.29
C GLU A 290 -6.59 -21.76 -15.89
N SER A 291 -7.40 -22.16 -16.87
CA SER A 291 -7.44 -23.54 -17.38
C SER A 291 -6.76 -23.75 -18.75
N ASN A 292 -6.21 -22.71 -19.37
CA ASN A 292 -5.59 -22.80 -20.70
C ASN A 292 -4.23 -22.12 -20.74
N ASP A 293 -3.28 -22.74 -21.46
CA ASP A 293 -1.97 -22.13 -21.72
C ASP A 293 -2.03 -21.08 -22.84
N ASP A 294 -2.82 -21.32 -23.89
CA ASP A 294 -3.11 -20.36 -24.97
C ASP A 294 -4.33 -19.50 -24.63
N VAL A 295 -4.14 -18.59 -23.67
CA VAL A 295 -5.22 -17.73 -23.18
C VAL A 295 -5.70 -16.76 -24.27
N GLN A 296 -4.77 -16.17 -25.03
CA GLN A 296 -5.11 -15.17 -26.05
C GLN A 296 -5.91 -15.79 -27.20
N GLY A 297 -5.52 -16.97 -27.68
CA GLY A 297 -6.27 -17.69 -28.70
C GLY A 297 -7.66 -18.12 -28.22
N LYS A 298 -7.81 -18.48 -26.93
CA LYS A 298 -9.09 -18.91 -26.35
C LYS A 298 -10.07 -17.79 -26.08
N LEU A 299 -9.60 -16.63 -25.62
CA LEU A 299 -10.47 -15.47 -25.43
C LEU A 299 -10.92 -14.90 -26.79
N GLY A 300 -10.02 -14.84 -27.77
CA GLY A 300 -10.33 -14.31 -29.11
C GLY A 300 -10.49 -12.78 -29.15
N PHE A 301 -10.08 -12.08 -28.10
CA PHE A 301 -10.06 -10.61 -28.01
C PHE A 301 -8.93 -10.13 -27.10
N GLU A 302 -8.56 -8.87 -27.23
CA GLU A 302 -7.57 -8.21 -26.36
C GLU A 302 -8.22 -7.71 -25.07
N LEU A 303 -7.47 -7.78 -23.97
CA LEU A 303 -7.85 -7.14 -22.72
C LEU A 303 -7.36 -5.69 -22.73
N PRO A 304 -8.14 -4.73 -22.19
CA PRO A 304 -7.74 -3.33 -22.18
C PRO A 304 -6.43 -3.15 -21.40
N ALA A 305 -5.49 -2.44 -22.00
CA ALA A 305 -4.29 -2.00 -21.30
C ALA A 305 -4.67 -0.98 -20.22
N SER A 306 -4.04 -1.06 -19.05
CA SER A 306 -4.25 -0.07 -18.01
C SER A 306 -3.26 1.09 -18.10
N ASP A 307 -3.64 2.18 -17.45
CA ASP A 307 -2.76 3.34 -17.23
C ASP A 307 -1.51 3.01 -16.38
N MET A 308 -1.45 1.83 -15.76
CA MET A 308 -0.32 1.35 -14.97
C MET A 308 0.73 0.63 -15.82
N GLY A 309 0.44 0.43 -17.12
CA GLY A 309 1.38 -0.04 -18.13
C GLY A 309 1.89 -1.46 -17.88
N VAL A 310 1.03 -2.33 -17.36
CA VAL A 310 1.30 -3.76 -17.14
C VAL A 310 0.51 -4.60 -18.13
N ASP A 311 1.08 -5.73 -18.53
CA ASP A 311 0.36 -6.71 -19.34
C ASP A 311 -0.71 -7.42 -18.47
N PRO A 312 -2.01 -7.28 -18.79
CA PRO A 312 -3.09 -7.85 -18.00
C PRO A 312 -2.99 -9.38 -17.88
N PHE A 313 -2.46 -10.07 -18.90
CA PHE A 313 -2.28 -11.52 -18.87
C PHE A 313 -1.18 -11.92 -17.89
N ALA A 314 -0.04 -11.25 -17.95
CA ALA A 314 1.08 -11.51 -17.04
C ALA A 314 0.70 -11.22 -15.57
N VAL A 315 0.00 -10.12 -15.30
CA VAL A 315 -0.43 -9.78 -13.94
C VAL A 315 -1.45 -10.78 -13.42
N PHE A 316 -2.43 -11.16 -14.23
CA PHE A 316 -3.39 -12.20 -13.86
C PHE A 316 -2.68 -13.52 -13.54
N LYS A 317 -1.82 -14.01 -14.44
CA LYS A 317 -1.07 -15.26 -14.24
C LYS A 317 -0.23 -15.25 -12.97
N ARG A 318 0.25 -14.09 -12.54
CA ARG A 318 1.02 -13.94 -11.30
C ARG A 318 0.16 -14.01 -10.04
N PHE A 319 -1.06 -13.47 -10.05
CA PHE A 319 -1.86 -13.26 -8.84
C PHE A 319 -3.22 -13.99 -8.82
N TYR A 320 -3.56 -14.78 -9.84
CA TYR A 320 -4.88 -15.44 -9.93
C TYR A 320 -5.21 -16.32 -8.71
N ARG A 321 -4.20 -16.96 -8.09
CA ARG A 321 -4.38 -17.82 -6.90
C ARG A 321 -4.89 -17.07 -5.67
N ILE A 322 -4.65 -15.76 -5.61
CA ILE A 322 -5.08 -14.89 -4.52
C ILE A 322 -6.16 -13.90 -4.98
N TYR A 323 -6.64 -14.05 -6.21
CA TYR A 323 -7.70 -13.21 -6.77
C TYR A 323 -9.04 -13.53 -6.08
N PRO A 324 -9.73 -12.53 -5.52
CA PRO A 324 -10.96 -12.75 -4.76
C PRO A 324 -12.06 -13.41 -5.61
N HIS A 325 -12.78 -14.35 -5.00
CA HIS A 325 -14.02 -14.91 -5.55
C HIS A 325 -15.20 -14.09 -5.02
N PHE A 326 -15.63 -13.06 -5.76
CA PHE A 326 -16.79 -12.25 -5.35
C PHE A 326 -18.13 -12.97 -5.53
N SER A 327 -18.14 -14.06 -6.28
CA SER A 327 -19.28 -14.97 -6.46
C SER A 327 -18.81 -16.39 -6.18
N ARG A 328 -19.45 -17.06 -5.21
CA ARG A 328 -19.36 -18.51 -5.09
C ARG A 328 -20.20 -19.09 -6.23
N VAL A 329 -19.55 -19.66 -7.23
CA VAL A 329 -20.26 -20.49 -8.21
C VAL A 329 -20.35 -21.88 -7.58
N GLU A 330 -21.54 -22.24 -7.10
CA GLU A 330 -21.86 -23.65 -6.88
C GLU A 330 -22.10 -24.23 -8.28
N LEU A 331 -21.15 -25.04 -8.74
CA LEU A 331 -21.29 -25.82 -9.98
C LEU A 331 -22.11 -27.08 -9.72
#